data_AF-Q9MA78-F1
#
_entry.id   AF-Q9MA78-F1
#
_cell.length_a   1.000
_cell.length_b   1.000
_cell.length_c   1.000
_cell.angle_alpha   90.00
_cell.angle_beta   90.00
_cell.angle_gamma   90.00
#
_symmetry.space_group_name_H-M   'P 1'
#
loop_
_entity.id
_entity.type
_entity.pdbx_description
1 polymer ?
#
loop_
_entity_poly.entity_id
_entity_poly.type
_entity_poly.pdbx_seq_one_letter_code
_entity_poly.pdbx_strand_id
1 'polypeptide(L)'
;MSDELWNDIQHMELGRELFIPYHAYAGAFASNRLSHLGRILNPQTQSVERAILELPYQWGLGSQVHGHILDDRGIHSPYVSERTIEFIASTLGEVVAMDFNEETTTQITFIRVKVRIDFIEPLRFFRRVRFESREGAMNGFNYEKLQQVCTNCCRVNHQVSHCP
;
A
#
# COMPACT_ATOMS: atom_id res chain seq x y z
N MET A 1 -4.63 -16.05 4.54
CA MET A 1 -5.97 -15.46 4.78
C MET A 1 -6.79 -15.74 3.54
N SER A 2 -8.03 -16.20 3.67
CA SER A 2 -8.89 -16.58 2.53
C SER A 2 -9.52 -15.33 1.87
N ASP A 3 -9.87 -15.45 0.59
CA ASP A 3 -10.51 -14.38 -0.20
C ASP A 3 -11.90 -13.99 0.34
N GLU A 4 -12.60 -14.92 1.02
CA GLU A 4 -13.87 -14.65 1.69
C GLU A 4 -13.72 -13.65 2.85
N LEU A 5 -12.65 -13.77 3.64
CA LEU A 5 -12.36 -12.87 4.75
C LEU A 5 -12.06 -11.44 4.26
N TRP A 6 -11.49 -11.31 3.05
CA TRP A 6 -11.27 -10.01 2.43
C TRP A 6 -12.57 -9.34 2.00
N ASN A 7 -13.56 -10.10 1.52
CA ASN A 7 -14.88 -9.55 1.17
C ASN A 7 -15.65 -9.09 2.41
N ASP A 8 -15.55 -9.82 3.53
CA ASP A 8 -16.22 -9.43 4.77
C ASP A 8 -15.60 -8.15 5.39
N ILE A 9 -14.27 -8.00 5.30
CA ILE A 9 -13.54 -6.85 5.84
C ILE A 9 -13.72 -5.60 4.96
N GLN A 10 -14.06 -5.73 3.67
CA GLN A 10 -14.26 -4.59 2.75
C GLN A 10 -15.34 -3.59 3.21
N HIS A 11 -16.28 -4.03 4.04
CA HIS A 11 -17.36 -3.18 4.55
C HIS A 11 -17.06 -2.53 5.90
N MET A 12 -15.88 -2.77 6.47
CA MET A 12 -15.51 -2.21 7.77
C MET A 12 -15.13 -0.73 7.67
N GLU A 13 -15.45 0.02 8.73
CA GLU A 13 -15.11 1.44 8.81
C GLU A 13 -13.60 1.64 8.61
N LEU A 14 -13.24 2.26 7.49
CA LEU A 14 -11.88 2.62 7.08
C LEU A 14 -11.16 3.56 8.07
N GLY A 15 -11.86 3.97 9.14
CA GLY A 15 -11.50 5.03 10.05
C GLY A 15 -11.44 6.40 9.38
N ARG A 16 -10.97 7.39 10.13
CA ARG A 16 -10.72 8.73 9.60
C ARG A 16 -9.61 8.69 8.55
N GLU A 17 -9.89 9.29 7.40
CA GLU A 17 -8.92 9.52 6.33
C GLU A 17 -7.63 10.12 6.88
N LEU A 18 -6.50 9.54 6.50
CA LEU A 18 -5.18 10.00 6.93
C LEU A 18 -4.66 11.03 5.94
N PHE A 19 -4.34 12.22 6.43
CA PHE A 19 -3.72 13.26 5.62
C PHE A 19 -2.20 13.07 5.60
N ILE A 20 -1.62 13.01 4.41
CA ILE A 20 -0.16 12.93 4.20
C ILE A 20 0.35 14.28 3.69
N PRO A 21 1.17 14.99 4.46
CA PRO A 21 1.65 16.33 4.09
C PRO A 21 2.71 16.25 2.99
N TYR A 22 2.83 17.31 2.18
CA TYR A 22 3.74 17.35 1.02
C TYR A 22 5.19 17.01 1.36
N HIS A 23 5.70 17.49 2.50
CA HIS A 23 7.07 17.24 2.93
C HIS A 23 7.37 15.76 3.22
N ALA A 24 6.34 14.91 3.40
CA ALA A 24 6.54 13.48 3.56
C ALA A 24 7.03 12.83 2.26
N TYR A 25 6.53 13.28 1.11
CA TYR A 25 6.78 12.65 -0.19
C TYR A 25 7.45 13.57 -1.21
N ALA A 26 7.84 14.80 -0.85
CA ALA A 26 8.42 15.76 -1.79
C ALA A 26 9.66 15.23 -2.54
N GLY A 27 10.51 14.45 -1.87
CA GLY A 27 11.68 13.79 -2.46
C GLY A 27 11.30 12.76 -3.53
N ALA A 28 10.52 11.75 -3.12
CA ALA A 28 9.94 10.74 -4.02
C ALA A 28 9.18 11.37 -5.20
N PHE A 29 8.42 12.43 -4.97
CA PHE A 29 7.68 13.11 -6.02
C PHE A 29 8.61 13.78 -7.04
N ALA A 30 9.68 14.44 -6.56
CA ALA A 30 10.66 15.07 -7.42
C ALA A 30 11.47 14.05 -8.23
N SER A 31 11.87 12.92 -7.63
CA SER A 31 12.61 11.85 -8.31
C SER A 31 11.76 11.15 -9.37
N ASN A 32 10.45 11.04 -9.15
CA ASN A 32 9.51 10.43 -10.08
C ASN A 32 8.89 11.44 -11.08
N ARG A 33 9.34 12.70 -11.14
CA ARG A 33 8.74 13.76 -12.00
C ARG A 33 8.75 13.44 -13.50
N LEU A 34 9.70 12.62 -13.94
CA LEU A 34 9.82 12.22 -15.36
C LEU A 34 9.16 10.87 -15.66
N SER A 35 8.38 10.31 -14.73
CA SER A 35 7.66 9.06 -14.95
C SER A 35 6.61 9.23 -16.04
N HIS A 36 6.61 8.34 -17.02
CA HIS A 36 5.58 8.30 -18.06
C HIS A 36 4.42 7.39 -17.62
N LEU A 37 3.20 7.94 -17.67
CA LEU A 37 1.98 7.18 -17.44
C LEU A 37 1.40 6.71 -18.77
N GLY A 38 1.22 5.40 -18.92
CA GLY A 38 0.64 4.77 -20.10
C GLY A 38 -0.54 3.88 -19.73
N ARG A 39 -1.47 3.68 -20.68
CA ARG A 39 -2.56 2.72 -20.56
C ARG A 39 -2.53 1.77 -21.75
N ILE A 40 -2.57 0.46 -21.49
CA ILE A 40 -2.76 -0.54 -22.54
C ILE A 40 -4.19 -0.45 -23.06
N LEU A 41 -4.35 -0.22 -24.35
CA LEU A 41 -5.66 0.01 -24.98
C LEU A 41 -6.41 -1.29 -25.29
N ASN A 42 -5.72 -2.42 -25.43
CA ASN A 42 -6.33 -3.71 -25.72
C ASN A 42 -5.79 -4.84 -24.80
N PRO A 43 -6.14 -4.81 -23.50
CA PRO A 43 -5.58 -5.73 -22.50
C PRO A 43 -5.99 -7.20 -22.72
N GLN A 44 -7.04 -7.49 -23.49
CA GLN A 44 -7.42 -8.87 -23.81
C GLN A 44 -6.43 -9.56 -24.76
N THR A 45 -5.63 -8.78 -25.49
CA THR A 45 -4.65 -9.29 -26.47
C THR A 45 -3.22 -8.82 -26.19
N GLN A 46 -3.05 -7.76 -25.38
CA GLN A 46 -1.76 -7.21 -24.97
C GLN A 46 -1.61 -7.37 -23.45
N SER A 47 -0.74 -8.29 -23.03
CA SER A 47 -0.42 -8.45 -21.60
C SER A 47 0.29 -7.21 -21.06
N VAL A 48 -0.23 -6.69 -19.94
CA VAL A 48 0.35 -5.55 -19.22
C VAL A 48 1.70 -5.93 -18.61
N GLU A 49 1.79 -7.14 -18.06
CA GLU A 49 3.00 -7.70 -17.47
C GLU A 49 4.11 -7.77 -18.52
N ARG A 50 3.78 -8.29 -19.71
CA ARG A 50 4.72 -8.37 -20.83
C ARG A 50 5.13 -6.98 -21.31
N ALA A 51 4.20 -6.04 -21.42
CA ALA A 51 4.49 -4.68 -21.82
C ALA A 51 5.48 -4.00 -20.85
N ILE A 52 5.28 -4.14 -19.55
CA ILE A 52 6.18 -3.58 -18.52
C ILE A 52 7.58 -4.20 -18.57
N LEU A 53 7.68 -5.51 -18.85
CA LEU A 53 8.95 -6.21 -18.91
C LEU A 53 9.70 -5.96 -20.22
N GLU A 54 9.01 -5.89 -21.36
CA GLU A 54 9.65 -5.88 -22.70
C GLU A 54 9.79 -4.49 -23.30
N LEU A 55 8.83 -3.57 -23.09
CA LEU A 55 8.86 -2.25 -23.74
C LEU A 55 10.11 -1.42 -23.39
N PRO A 56 10.60 -1.39 -22.14
CA PRO A 56 11.86 -0.72 -21.81
C PRO A 56 13.01 -1.17 -22.72
N TYR A 57 13.15 -2.48 -22.96
CA TYR A 57 14.20 -3.01 -23.83
C TYR A 57 13.95 -2.71 -25.31
N GLN A 58 12.69 -2.79 -25.77
CA GLN A 58 12.34 -2.45 -27.15
C GLN A 58 12.59 -0.97 -27.47
N TRP A 59 12.47 -0.08 -26.49
CA TRP A 59 12.80 1.34 -26.63
C TRP A 59 14.30 1.64 -26.46
N GLY A 60 15.13 0.64 -26.16
CA GLY A 60 16.55 0.83 -25.87
C GLY A 60 16.84 1.44 -24.49
N LEU A 61 15.86 1.42 -23.58
CA LEU A 61 15.89 2.02 -22.24
C LEU A 61 15.87 0.97 -21.12
N GLY A 62 16.13 -0.30 -21.42
CA GLY A 62 15.90 -1.42 -20.48
C GLY A 62 16.63 -1.33 -19.13
N SER A 63 17.76 -0.63 -19.05
CA SER A 63 18.50 -0.38 -17.80
C SER A 63 18.23 1.00 -17.20
N GLN A 64 17.49 1.86 -17.89
CA GLN A 64 17.25 3.25 -17.52
C GLN A 64 15.86 3.48 -16.95
N VAL A 65 14.88 2.65 -17.35
CA VAL A 65 13.49 2.79 -16.92
C VAL A 65 12.97 1.48 -16.33
N HIS A 66 12.15 1.61 -15.30
CA HIS A 66 11.42 0.51 -14.68
C HIS A 66 9.93 0.71 -14.95
N GLY A 67 9.23 -0.36 -15.33
CA GLY A 67 7.78 -0.32 -15.49
C GLY A 67 7.08 -0.71 -14.19
N HIS A 68 5.99 -0.01 -13.89
CA HIS A 68 5.15 -0.26 -12.72
C HIS A 68 3.69 -0.38 -13.16
N ILE A 69 2.99 -1.40 -12.66
CA ILE A 69 1.54 -1.48 -12.78
C ILE A 69 0.95 -0.52 -11.76
N LEU A 70 0.07 0.36 -12.22
CA LEU A 70 -0.76 1.16 -11.35
C LEU A 70 -2.11 0.45 -11.23
N ASP A 71 -2.39 -0.12 -10.07
CA ASP A 71 -3.71 -0.63 -9.71
C ASP A 71 -4.44 0.38 -8.81
N ASP A 72 -5.67 0.03 -8.42
CA ASP A 72 -6.52 0.81 -7.52
C ASP A 72 -6.18 0.58 -6.03
N ARG A 73 -5.11 -0.16 -5.72
CA ARG A 73 -4.78 -0.62 -4.37
C ARG A 73 -3.38 -0.17 -3.96
N GLY A 74 -3.32 0.68 -2.95
CA GLY A 74 -2.08 1.18 -2.40
C GLY A 74 -1.61 2.50 -3.03
N ILE A 75 -0.36 2.84 -2.76
CA ILE A 75 0.20 4.15 -3.05
C ILE A 75 1.13 4.06 -4.25
N HIS A 76 0.95 4.96 -5.21
CA HIS A 76 1.80 5.06 -6.39
C HIS A 76 3.21 5.54 -6.03
N SER A 77 4.22 5.06 -6.78
CA SER A 77 5.65 5.40 -6.58
C SER A 77 5.96 6.87 -6.24
N PRO A 78 5.36 7.89 -6.90
CA PRO A 78 5.64 9.31 -6.58
C PRO A 78 5.30 9.74 -5.14
N TYR A 79 4.53 8.92 -4.43
CA TYR A 79 4.08 9.17 -3.06
C TYR A 79 4.71 8.23 -2.05
N VAL A 80 5.50 7.24 -2.50
CA VAL A 80 6.14 6.25 -1.63
C VAL A 80 7.53 6.75 -1.21
N SER A 81 7.66 7.08 0.06
CA SER A 81 8.92 7.47 0.71
C SER A 81 8.96 6.86 2.12
N GLU A 82 10.15 6.77 2.72
CA GLU A 82 10.27 6.25 4.09
C GLU A 82 9.39 7.05 5.07
N ARG A 83 9.33 8.38 4.92
CA ARG A 83 8.44 9.23 5.72
C ARG A 83 6.96 8.93 5.49
N THR A 84 6.51 8.76 4.24
CA THR A 84 5.10 8.43 3.98
C THR A 84 4.73 7.11 4.65
N ILE A 85 5.59 6.09 4.53
CA ILE A 85 5.36 4.79 5.16
C ILE A 85 5.33 4.91 6.68
N GLU A 86 6.24 5.68 7.26
CA GLU A 86 6.27 5.95 8.70
C GLU A 86 5.01 6.70 9.19
N PHE A 87 4.55 7.71 8.45
CA PHE A 87 3.30 8.41 8.75
C PHE A 87 2.11 7.46 8.77
N ILE A 88 2.04 6.51 7.84
CA ILE A 88 0.94 5.54 7.76
C ILE A 88 1.07 4.51 8.88
N ALA A 89 2.25 3.91 9.04
CA ALA A 89 2.48 2.83 10.00
C ALA A 89 2.38 3.29 11.46
N SER A 90 2.81 4.53 11.75
CA SER A 90 2.67 5.12 13.09
C SER A 90 1.21 5.27 13.54
N THR A 91 0.27 5.24 12.60
CA THR A 91 -1.16 5.24 12.94
C THR A 91 -1.71 3.88 13.34
N LEU A 92 -0.95 2.81 13.09
CA LEU A 92 -1.26 1.45 13.52
C LEU A 92 -0.63 1.15 14.89
N GLY A 93 0.45 1.84 15.24
CA GLY A 93 1.16 1.69 16.50
C GLY A 93 2.60 2.20 16.43
N GLU A 94 3.43 1.87 17.42
CA GLU A 94 4.85 2.29 17.44
C GLU A 94 5.64 1.52 16.37
N VAL A 95 6.26 2.25 15.44
CA VAL A 95 7.11 1.66 14.39
C VAL A 95 8.44 1.19 15.00
N VAL A 96 8.73 -0.09 14.90
CA VAL A 96 9.96 -0.72 15.43
C VAL A 96 11.01 -0.91 14.34
N ALA A 97 10.59 -1.28 13.14
CA ALA A 97 11.47 -1.48 11.99
C ALA A 97 10.69 -1.34 10.68
N MET A 98 11.38 -0.98 9.61
CA MET A 98 10.85 -0.87 8.26
C MET A 98 11.78 -1.60 7.29
N ASP A 99 11.22 -2.44 6.43
CA ASP A 99 11.91 -3.12 5.34
C ASP A 99 11.60 -2.40 4.03
N PHE A 100 12.12 -1.18 3.92
CA PHE A 100 12.02 -0.32 2.75
C PHE A 100 13.15 0.70 2.79
N ASN A 101 13.76 0.94 1.64
CA ASN A 101 14.75 1.98 1.46
C ASN A 101 14.54 2.66 0.11
N GLU A 102 14.31 3.97 0.14
CA GLU A 102 13.89 4.75 -1.04
C GLU A 102 14.95 4.78 -2.14
N GLU A 103 16.24 4.65 -1.79
CA GLU A 103 17.35 4.74 -2.73
C GLU A 103 17.66 3.40 -3.42
N THR A 104 17.43 2.28 -2.74
CA THR A 104 17.88 0.95 -3.19
C THR A 104 16.72 0.05 -3.62
N THR A 105 15.49 0.35 -3.22
CA THR A 105 14.31 -0.45 -3.57
C THR A 105 13.79 -0.07 -4.95
N THR A 106 14.05 -0.91 -5.95
CA THR A 106 13.66 -0.63 -7.36
C THR A 106 12.27 -1.14 -7.73
N GLN A 107 11.77 -2.15 -7.02
CA GLN A 107 10.44 -2.73 -7.26
C GLN A 107 9.72 -2.90 -5.92
N ILE A 108 8.52 -2.34 -5.86
CA ILE A 108 7.68 -2.38 -4.66
C ILE A 108 6.44 -3.19 -5.01
N THR A 109 6.34 -4.39 -4.46
CA THR A 109 5.10 -5.19 -4.47
C THR A 109 4.32 -4.98 -3.17
N PHE A 110 5.02 -4.98 -2.04
CA PHE A 110 4.53 -4.61 -0.73
C PHE A 110 5.71 -4.11 0.11
N ILE A 111 5.42 -3.33 1.14
CA ILE A 111 6.40 -2.86 2.13
C ILE A 111 6.08 -3.51 3.47
N ARG A 112 7.08 -4.13 4.11
CA ARG A 112 6.92 -4.71 5.43
C ARG A 112 7.33 -3.69 6.49
N VAL A 113 6.44 -3.49 7.46
CA VAL A 113 6.72 -2.65 8.62
C VAL A 113 6.43 -3.44 9.88
N LYS A 114 7.38 -3.46 10.81
CA LYS A 114 7.20 -4.04 12.13
C LYS A 114 6.67 -2.96 13.06
N VAL A 115 5.44 -3.16 13.54
CA VAL A 115 4.74 -2.20 14.41
C VAL A 115 4.36 -2.89 15.72
N ARG A 116 4.50 -2.19 16.85
CA ARG A 116 3.92 -2.58 18.14
C ARG A 116 2.50 -2.04 18.20
N ILE A 117 1.54 -2.96 18.22
CA ILE A 117 0.11 -2.66 18.17
C ILE A 117 -0.49 -2.91 19.56
N ASP A 118 -1.39 -2.03 19.96
CA ASP A 118 -2.25 -2.26 21.12
C ASP A 118 -3.45 -3.15 20.72
N PHE A 119 -3.56 -4.33 21.33
CA PHE A 119 -4.63 -5.29 21.05
C PHE A 119 -5.97 -4.93 21.70
N ILE A 120 -6.02 -3.83 22.45
CA ILE A 120 -7.26 -3.29 23.00
C ILE A 120 -8.09 -2.63 21.90
N GLU A 121 -7.51 -2.10 20.83
CA GLU A 121 -8.27 -1.46 19.75
C GLU A 121 -8.52 -2.42 18.57
N PRO A 122 -9.60 -2.21 17.78
CA PRO A 122 -9.81 -2.95 16.54
C PRO A 122 -8.64 -2.80 15.57
N LEU A 123 -8.22 -3.91 14.98
CA LEU A 123 -7.23 -3.89 13.92
C LEU A 123 -7.78 -3.19 12.68
N ARG A 124 -6.92 -2.43 12.00
CA ARG A 124 -7.25 -1.75 10.75
C ARG A 124 -6.68 -2.53 9.58
N PHE A 125 -7.52 -2.98 8.67
CA PHE A 125 -7.09 -3.70 7.46
C PHE A 125 -7.06 -2.81 6.24
N PHE A 126 -7.79 -1.70 6.28
CA PHE A 126 -7.80 -0.71 5.21
C PHE A 126 -7.78 0.68 5.79
N ARG A 127 -7.17 1.61 5.05
CA ARG A 127 -7.23 3.02 5.37
C ARG A 127 -7.11 3.89 4.13
N ARG A 128 -8.04 4.83 4.00
CA ARG A 128 -7.94 5.87 2.99
C ARG A 128 -6.88 6.89 3.39
N VAL A 129 -5.93 7.15 2.49
CA VAL A 129 -4.99 8.27 2.61
C VAL A 129 -5.37 9.36 1.61
N ARG A 130 -5.13 10.60 2.00
CA ARG A 130 -5.24 11.78 1.14
C ARG A 130 -3.94 12.57 1.21
N PHE A 131 -3.30 12.74 0.08
CA PHE A 131 -2.10 13.54 -0.07
C PHE A 131 -2.46 15.03 -0.18
N GLU A 132 -1.52 15.90 0.17
CA GLU A 132 -1.67 17.35 0.00
C GLU A 132 -1.91 17.75 -1.47
N SER A 133 -1.44 16.95 -2.42
CA SER A 133 -1.74 17.07 -3.85
C SER A 133 -3.21 16.82 -4.21
N ARG A 134 -4.04 16.40 -3.23
CA ARG A 134 -5.43 15.94 -3.35
C ARG A 134 -5.62 14.57 -3.97
N GLU A 135 -4.54 13.89 -4.35
CA GLU A 135 -4.60 12.48 -4.70
C GLU A 135 -5.00 11.66 -3.47
N GLY A 136 -5.73 10.57 -3.71
CA GLY A 136 -6.18 9.66 -2.66
C GLY A 136 -5.88 8.23 -3.04
N ALA A 137 -5.54 7.42 -2.04
CA ALA A 137 -5.27 6.00 -2.22
C ALA A 137 -5.94 5.18 -1.12
N MET A 138 -6.35 3.96 -1.45
CA MET A 138 -6.78 2.98 -0.46
C MET A 138 -5.59 2.11 -0.07
N ASN A 139 -5.12 2.22 1.17
CA ASN A 139 -4.06 1.35 1.68
C ASN A 139 -4.66 0.10 2.30
N GLY A 140 -4.25 -1.06 1.82
CA GLY A 140 -4.50 -2.34 2.46
C GLY A 140 -3.35 -2.71 3.41
N PHE A 141 -3.70 -3.25 4.58
CA PHE A 141 -2.76 -3.78 5.56
C PHE A 141 -2.96 -5.27 5.69
N ASN A 142 -1.87 -6.01 5.56
CA ASN A 142 -1.83 -7.44 5.80
C ASN A 142 -1.00 -7.72 7.04
N TYR A 143 -1.61 -8.37 8.05
CA TYR A 143 -0.94 -8.71 9.29
C TYR A 143 -0.35 -10.12 9.20
N GLU A 144 0.97 -10.22 9.19
CA GLU A 144 1.64 -11.52 9.18
C GLU A 144 1.45 -12.25 10.50
N LYS A 145 1.14 -13.56 10.44
CA LYS A 145 0.96 -14.46 11.59
C LYS A 145 -0.19 -14.08 12.53
N LEU A 146 -1.09 -13.20 12.11
CA LEU A 146 -2.30 -12.89 12.85
C LEU A 146 -3.22 -14.12 12.88
N GLN A 147 -3.66 -14.51 14.08
CA GLN A 147 -4.63 -15.58 14.29
C GLN A 147 -5.76 -15.07 15.18
N GLN A 148 -6.94 -15.68 15.05
CA GLN A 148 -8.08 -15.45 15.93
C GLN A 148 -8.59 -13.99 15.96
N VAL A 149 -8.54 -13.27 14.83
CA VAL A 149 -9.24 -11.98 14.73
C VAL A 149 -10.75 -12.23 14.64
N CYS A 150 -11.53 -11.51 15.44
CA CYS A 150 -12.98 -11.50 15.34
C CYS A 150 -13.37 -10.74 14.05
N THR A 151 -14.06 -11.41 13.13
CA THR A 151 -14.51 -10.81 11.87
C THR A 151 -15.62 -9.78 12.05
N ASN A 152 -16.34 -9.79 13.18
CA ASN A 152 -17.41 -8.82 13.46
C ASN A 152 -16.86 -7.44 13.89
N CYS A 153 -15.80 -7.42 14.69
CA CYS A 153 -15.30 -6.17 15.30
C CYS A 153 -13.79 -5.94 15.15
N CYS A 154 -13.08 -6.81 14.45
CA CYS A 154 -11.63 -6.75 14.21
C CYS A 154 -10.72 -6.78 15.45
N ARG A 155 -11.23 -7.21 16.61
CA ARG A 155 -10.43 -7.39 17.82
C ARG A 155 -9.89 -8.82 17.89
N VAL A 156 -8.75 -8.99 18.54
CA VAL A 156 -8.12 -10.31 18.74
C VAL A 156 -8.34 -10.89 20.14
N ASN A 157 -9.09 -10.19 20.98
CA ASN A 157 -9.27 -10.55 22.39
C ASN A 157 -10.46 -11.49 22.64
N HIS A 158 -11.18 -11.91 21.61
CA HIS A 158 -12.30 -12.87 21.70
C HIS A 158 -12.54 -13.59 20.38
N GLN A 159 -13.27 -14.70 20.45
CA GLN A 159 -13.80 -15.39 19.26
C GLN A 159 -15.11 -14.74 18.80
N VAL A 160 -15.42 -14.84 17.51
CA VAL A 160 -16.65 -14.28 16.90
C VAL A 160 -17.93 -14.63 17.66
N SER A 161 -18.01 -15.85 18.21
CA SER A 161 -19.15 -16.34 19.01
C SER A 161 -19.39 -15.59 20.33
N HIS A 162 -18.39 -14.86 20.83
CA HIS A 162 -18.43 -14.11 22.07
C HIS A 162 -18.14 -12.62 21.83
N CYS A 163 -18.48 -12.10 20.64
CA CYS A 163 -18.35 -10.69 20.32
C CYS A 163 -19.34 -9.87 21.18
N PRO A 164 -18.86 -8.87 21.94
CA PRO A 164 -19.70 -7.98 22.74
C PRO A 164 -20.49 -6.99 21.90
#